data_AF-Q56GH7-F1
#
_entry.id   AF-Q56GH7-F1
#
_cell.length_a   1.000
_cell.length_b   1.000
_cell.length_c   1.000
_cell.angle_alpha   90.00
_cell.angle_beta   90.00
_cell.angle_gamma   90.00
#
_symmetry.space_group_name_H-M   'P 1'
#
loop_
_entity.id
_entity.type
_entity.pdbx_description
1 polymer ?
#
loop_
_entity_poly.entity_id
_entity_poly.type
_entity_poly.pdbx_seq_one_letter_code
_entity_poly.pdbx_strand_id
1 'polypeptide(L)' 'MDPILSTSVPVYSLKVDKEYEVRVRSKQRNSGNYGEFSEVLYVTLPQMNQFTCEE' A
#
# COMPACT_ATOMS: atom_id res chain seq x y z
N MET A 1 8.18 21.99 -16.29
CA MET A 1 7.60 21.08 -15.29
C MET A 1 8.02 19.69 -15.68
N ASP A 2 8.87 19.04 -14.90
CA ASP A 2 9.26 17.65 -15.15
C ASP A 2 8.05 16.73 -14.92
N PRO A 3 7.87 15.68 -15.73
CA PRO A 3 6.74 14.78 -15.56
C PRO A 3 6.84 14.02 -14.24
N ILE A 4 5.76 14.03 -13.45
CA ILE A 4 5.66 13.21 -12.24
C ILE A 4 5.47 11.76 -12.68
N LEU A 5 6.51 10.94 -12.50
CA LEU A 5 6.42 9.50 -12.72
C LEU A 5 5.70 8.87 -11.52
N SER A 6 4.48 8.39 -11.76
CA SER A 6 3.66 7.67 -10.79
C SER A 6 3.64 6.17 -11.12
N THR A 7 3.68 5.34 -10.09
CA THR A 7 3.49 3.88 -10.22
C THR A 7 2.44 3.43 -9.22
N SER A 8 1.53 2.57 -9.64
CA SER A 8 0.50 1.97 -8.78
C SER A 8 0.60 0.46 -8.80
N VAL A 9 0.47 -0.16 -7.63
CA VAL A 9 0.45 -1.62 -7.46
C VAL A 9 -0.70 -1.98 -6.53
N PRO A 10 -1.70 -2.75 -6.98
CA PRO A 10 -2.77 -3.18 -6.11
C PRO A 10 -2.28 -4.25 -5.13
N VAL A 11 -2.74 -4.17 -3.88
CA VAL A 11 -2.48 -5.17 -2.84
C VAL A 11 -3.81 -5.81 -2.47
N TYR A 12 -3.87 -7.15 -2.49
CA TYR A 12 -5.08 -7.92 -2.24
C TYR A 12 -4.96 -8.76 -0.97
N SER A 13 -6.08 -9.35 -0.53
CA SER A 13 -6.15 -10.26 0.62
C SER A 13 -5.78 -9.63 1.98
N LEU A 14 -5.96 -8.32 2.11
CA LEU A 14 -5.89 -7.64 3.40
C LEU A 14 -7.17 -7.89 4.19
N LYS A 15 -7.04 -8.04 5.51
CA LYS A 15 -8.15 -8.22 6.44
C LYS A 15 -8.61 -6.85 6.93
N VAL A 16 -9.92 -6.72 7.11
CA VAL A 16 -10.51 -5.60 7.84
C VAL A 16 -10.18 -5.68 9.33
N ASP A 17 -10.26 -4.55 10.03
CA ASP A 17 -9.88 -4.36 11.44
C ASP A 17 -8.47 -4.86 11.77
N LYS A 18 -7.56 -4.72 10.79
CA LYS A 18 -6.13 -4.92 10.96
C LYS A 18 -5.39 -3.65 10.62
N GLU A 19 -4.34 -3.42 11.39
CA GLU A 19 -3.36 -2.37 11.17
C GLU A 19 -2.23 -2.91 10.30
N TYR A 20 -1.83 -2.14 9.30
CA TYR A 20 -0.81 -2.51 8.34
C TYR A 20 0.27 -1.43 8.28
N GLU A 21 1.52 -1.85 8.17
CA GLU A 21 2.64 -0.99 7.82
C GLU A 21 3.01 -1.23 6.35
N VAL A 22 3.01 -0.17 5.55
CA VAL A 22 3.38 -0.21 4.14
C VAL A 22 4.63 0.64 3.92
N ARG A 23 5.61 0.04 3.25
CA ARG A 23 6.84 0.71 2.80
C ARG A 23 7.17 0.26 1.39
N VAL A 24 7.74 1.16 0.60
CA VAL A 24 8.20 0.85 -0.76
C VAL A 24 9.72 1.01 -0.85
N ARG A 25 10.35 0.29 -1.77
CA ARG A 25 11.76 0.49 -2.11
C ARG A 25 11.96 0.25 -3.59
N SER A 26 12.88 1.01 -4.19
CA SER A 26 13.20 0.86 -5.60
C SER A 26 14.17 -0.30 -5.82
N LYS A 27 13.89 -1.16 -6.81
CA LYS A 27 14.87 -2.12 -7.32
C LYS A 27 15.66 -1.45 -8.44
N GLN A 28 16.97 -1.32 -8.25
CA GLN A 28 17.85 -0.77 -9.29
C GLN A 28 18.01 -1.78 -10.42
N ARG A 29 17.65 -1.38 -11.64
CA ARG A 29 17.66 -2.26 -12.83
C ARG A 29 19.05 -2.81 -13.15
N ASN A 30 20.09 -2.02 -12.89
CA ASN A 30 21.46 -2.31 -13.35
C ASN A 30 22.30 -3.08 -12.33
N SER A 31 21.97 -2.97 -11.03
CA SER A 31 22.72 -3.62 -9.95
C SER A 31 21.96 -4.77 -9.30
N GLY A 32 20.66 -4.92 -9.60
CA GLY A 32 19.79 -5.92 -8.96
C GLY A 32 19.50 -5.64 -7.48
N ASN A 33 20.18 -4.67 -6.89
CA ASN A 33 20.08 -4.28 -5.50
C ASN A 33 18.78 -3.49 -5.26
N TYR A 34 18.29 -3.60 -4.04
CA TYR A 34 17.21 -2.76 -3.56
C TYR A 34 17.80 -1.54 -2.86
N GLY A 35 17.23 -0.37 -3.13
CA GLY A 35 17.51 0.84 -2.37
C GLY A 35 16.90 0.79 -0.97
N GLU A 36 17.04 1.89 -0.25
CA GLU A 36 16.41 2.05 1.06
C GLU A 36 14.88 2.05 0.96
N PHE A 37 14.24 1.66 2.07
CA PHE A 37 12.81 1.79 2.20
C PHE A 37 12.41 3.25 2.33
N SER A 38 11.22 3.57 1.82
CA SER A 38 10.50 4.79 2.15
C SER A 38 10.17 4.84 3.64
N GLU A 39 9.70 5.99 4.09
CA GLU A 39 8.99 6.14 5.36
C GLU A 39 7.81 5.16 5.45
N VAL A 40 7.46 4.77 6.68
CA VAL A 40 6.34 3.87 6.96
C VAL A 40 5.03 4.62 6.78
N LEU A 41 4.13 4.05 5.98
CA LEU A 41 2.73 4.44 5.94
C LEU A 41 1.91 3.44 6.78
N TYR A 42 1.17 3.94 7.76
CA TYR A 42 0.25 3.13 8.55
C TYR A 42 -1.14 3.14 7.89
N VAL A 43 -1.66 1.96 7.57
CA VAL A 43 -2.94 1.77 6.88
C VAL A 43 -3.87 0.95 7.77
N THR A 44 -5.07 1.46 7.98
CA THR A 44 -6.15 0.72 8.63
C THR A 44 -7.28 0.51 7.63
N LEU A 45 -7.82 -0.70 7.62
CA LEU A 45 -8.98 -1.06 6.81
C LEU A 45 -10.16 -1.26 7.77
N PRO A 46 -10.93 -0.20 8.08
CA PRO A 46 -12.02 -0.33 9.05
C PRO A 46 -13.05 -1.34 8.53
N GLN A 47 -13.59 -2.18 9.42
CA GLN A 47 -14.87 -2.82 9.15
C GLN A 47 -15.89 -1.70 8.92
N MET A 48 -16.33 -1.53 7.67
CA MET A 48 -17.59 -0.85 7.44
C MET A 48 -18.63 -1.67 8.18
N ASN A 49 -19.29 -1.05 9.14
CA ASN A 49 -20.37 -1.65 9.91
C ASN A 49 -21.22 -2.51 8.99
N GLN A 50 -21.59 -3.69 9.48
CA GLN A 50 -22.62 -4.54 8.94
C GLN A 50 -23.92 -3.71 8.94
N PHE A 51 -24.07 -2.81 7.98
CA PHE A 51 -25.38 -2.32 7.60
C PHE A 51 -26.09 -3.57 7.16
N THR A 52 -26.89 -4.13 8.06
CA THR A 52 -27.97 -5.03 7.70
C THR A 52 -28.69 -4.34 6.58
N CYS A 53 -28.47 -4.80 5.35
CA CYS A 53 -29.35 -4.50 4.24
C CYS A 53 -30.72 -5.03 4.68
N GLU A 54 -31.53 -4.15 5.27
CA GLU A 54 -32.96 -4.40 5.35
C GLU A 54 -33.46 -4.33 3.91
N GLU A 55 -34.01 -5.45 3.46
CA GLU A 55 -34.54 -5.73 2.12
C GLU A 55 -35.58 -4.70 1.65
#